data_AF-A0A9D6D6K0-F1
#
_entry.id   AF-A0A9D6D6K0-F1
#
_cell.length_a   1.000
_cell.length_b   1.000
_cell.length_c   1.000
_cell.angle_alpha   90.00
_cell.angle_beta   90.00
_cell.angle_gamma   90.00
#
_symmetry.space_group_name_H-M   'P 1'
#
loop_
_entity.id
_entity.type
_entity.pdbx_description
1 polymer ?
#
loop_
_entity_poly.entity_id
_entity_poly.type
_entity_poly.pdbx_seq_one_letter_code
_entity_poly.pdbx_strand_id
1 'polypeptide(L)' 'MTSQVTDMMDKISRGARLESAEEMTAEYRDDLVHLMTMQADSELAGGYGYVAWITKAPTVEEKHVVAQIVKDE' A
#
# COMPACT_ATOMS: atom_id res chain seq x y z
N MET A 1 3.77 -17.34 25.08
CA MET A 1 3.61 -16.09 24.31
C MET A 1 4.23 -14.97 25.11
N THR A 2 4.99 -14.08 24.48
CA THR A 2 5.54 -12.88 25.13
C THR A 2 4.40 -11.89 25.44
N SER A 3 4.55 -11.01 26.44
CA SER A 3 3.48 -10.05 26.79
C SER A 3 3.10 -9.16 25.61
N GLN A 4 4.09 -8.75 24.80
CA GLN A 4 3.88 -7.93 23.61
C GLN A 4 2.96 -8.60 22.57
N VAL A 5 3.08 -9.94 22.37
CA VAL A 5 2.18 -10.67 21.46
C VAL A 5 0.75 -10.61 21.98
N THR A 6 0.55 -10.80 23.29
CA THR A 6 -0.78 -10.73 23.91
C THR A 6 -1.36 -9.33 23.80
N ASP A 7 -0.59 -8.29 24.14
CA ASP A 7 -1.05 -6.90 24.07
C ASP A 7 -1.43 -6.47 22.65
N MET A 8 -0.60 -6.83 21.65
CA MET A 8 -0.88 -6.57 20.24
C MET A 8 -2.17 -7.26 19.78
N MET A 9 -2.31 -8.56 20.08
CA MET A 9 -3.48 -9.35 19.67
C MET A 9 -4.77 -8.90 20.38
N ASP A 10 -4.69 -8.48 21.64
CA ASP A 10 -5.82 -7.91 22.37
C ASP A 10 -6.28 -6.57 21.79
N LYS A 11 -5.35 -5.79 21.23
CA LYS A 11 -5.69 -4.56 20.50
C LYS A 11 -6.39 -4.88 19.18
N ILE A 12 -5.83 -5.81 18.39
CA ILE A 12 -6.41 -6.27 17.12
C ILE A 12 -7.80 -6.86 17.32
N SER A 13 -8.00 -7.72 18.33
CA SER A 13 -9.27 -8.41 18.57
C SER A 13 -10.42 -7.48 18.96
N ARG A 14 -10.09 -6.31 19.53
CA ARG A 14 -11.06 -5.23 19.82
C ARG A 14 -11.30 -4.30 18.62
N GLY A 15 -10.69 -4.58 17.47
CA GLY A 15 -10.80 -3.77 16.26
C GLY A 15 -10.02 -2.45 16.31
N ALA A 16 -9.12 -2.28 17.29
CA ALA A 16 -8.27 -1.11 17.37
C ALA A 16 -7.08 -1.23 16.40
N ARG A 17 -6.64 -0.09 15.86
CA ARG A 17 -5.50 -0.01 14.93
C ARG A 17 -4.17 0.01 15.66
N LEU A 18 -3.15 -0.61 15.06
CA LEU A 18 -1.76 -0.43 15.49
C LEU A 18 -1.24 0.87 14.87
N GLU A 19 -0.75 1.78 15.70
CA GLU A 19 -0.38 3.15 15.32
C GLU A 19 1.13 3.39 15.44
N SER A 20 1.88 2.49 16.09
CA SER A 20 3.33 2.62 16.25
C SER A 20 4.05 1.28 16.20
N ALA A 21 5.38 1.32 16.00
CA ALA A 21 6.22 0.13 15.89
C ALA A 21 6.31 -0.64 17.23
N GLU A 22 6.23 0.07 18.36
CA GLU A 22 6.29 -0.51 19.70
C GLU A 22 5.07 -1.39 20.02
N GLU A 23 3.94 -1.12 19.35
CA GLU A 23 2.71 -1.91 19.45
C GLU A 23 2.77 -3.21 18.63
N MET A 24 3.81 -3.40 17.84
CA MET A 24 4.00 -4.54 16.95
C MET A 24 5.08 -5.46 17.48
N THR A 25 4.92 -6.77 17.25
CA THR A 25 6.05 -7.69 17.37
C THR A 25 7.06 -7.40 16.26
N ALA A 26 8.32 -7.78 16.47
CA ALA A 26 9.37 -7.61 15.45
C ALA A 26 9.00 -8.32 14.13
N GLU A 27 8.51 -9.57 14.23
CA GLU A 27 8.06 -10.36 13.07
C GLU A 27 6.91 -9.66 12.32
N TYR A 28 5.87 -9.20 13.02
CA TYR A 28 4.76 -8.50 12.39
C TYR A 28 5.22 -7.23 11.68
N ARG A 29 6.12 -6.47 12.31
CA ARG A 29 6.67 -5.25 11.73
C ARG A 29 7.46 -5.53 10.47
N ASP A 30 8.31 -6.56 10.48
CA ASP A 30 9.14 -6.91 9.33
C ASP A 30 8.28 -7.36 8.14
N ASP A 31 7.26 -8.18 8.39
CA ASP A 31 6.30 -8.59 7.37
C ASP A 31 5.50 -7.41 6.82
N LEU A 32 5.05 -6.50 7.69
CA LEU A 32 4.32 -5.30 7.27
C LEU A 32 5.20 -4.38 6.43
N VAL A 33 6.46 -4.17 6.81
CA VAL A 33 7.42 -3.37 6.03
C VAL A 33 7.67 -4.02 4.67
N HIS A 34 7.84 -5.33 4.63
CA HIS A 34 8.01 -6.07 3.38
C HIS A 34 6.79 -5.90 2.46
N LEU A 35 5.59 -6.12 2.99
CA LEU A 35 4.33 -5.95 2.26
C LEU A 35 4.16 -4.52 1.74
N MET A 36 4.35 -3.51 2.59
CA MET A 36 4.19 -2.11 2.22
C MET A 36 5.21 -1.66 1.17
N THR A 37 6.44 -2.18 1.24
CA THR A 37 7.48 -1.89 0.24
C THR A 37 7.09 -2.47 -1.11
N MET A 38 6.70 -3.76 -1.14
CA MET A 38 6.22 -4.39 -2.37
C MET A 38 4.99 -3.68 -2.95
N GLN A 39 4.08 -3.21 -2.10
CA GLN A 39 2.93 -2.44 -2.54
C GLN A 39 3.37 -1.12 -3.17
N ALA A 40 4.23 -0.34 -2.51
CA ALA A 40 4.75 0.92 -3.05
C ALA A 40 5.47 0.74 -4.40
N ASP A 41 6.28 -0.31 -4.52
CA ASP A 41 6.95 -0.65 -5.79
C ASP A 41 5.94 -1.04 -6.88
N SER A 42 4.84 -1.69 -6.51
CA SER A 42 3.79 -2.12 -7.44
C SER A 42 2.99 -0.92 -7.98
N GLU A 43 2.60 0.04 -7.13
CA GLU A 43 1.93 1.28 -7.57
C GLU A 43 2.81 2.06 -8.56
N LEU A 44 4.10 2.22 -8.23
CA LEU A 44 5.06 2.89 -9.11
C LEU A 44 5.20 2.17 -10.45
N ALA A 45 5.34 0.84 -10.43
CA ALA A 45 5.44 0.03 -11.63
C ALA A 45 4.14 0.07 -12.46
N GLY A 46 2.99 0.05 -11.80
CA GLY A 46 1.66 0.18 -12.40
C GLY A 46 1.53 1.51 -13.16
N GLY A 47 1.83 2.62 -12.48
CA GLY A 47 1.89 3.95 -13.08
C GLY A 47 2.76 3.97 -14.35
N TYR A 48 4.02 3.54 -14.27
CA TYR A 48 4.92 3.46 -15.43
C TYR A 48 4.38 2.58 -16.56
N GLY A 49 3.74 1.45 -16.23
CA GLY A 49 3.11 0.56 -17.20
C GLY A 49 1.98 1.23 -17.99
N TYR A 50 1.27 2.17 -17.37
CA TYR A 50 0.16 2.89 -17.99
C TYR A 50 0.54 4.20 -18.69
N VAL A 51 1.70 4.82 -18.39
CA VAL A 51 2.14 6.10 -19.01
C VAL A 51 2.02 6.09 -20.54
N ALA A 52 2.48 5.03 -21.21
CA ALA A 52 2.46 4.96 -22.67
C ALA A 52 1.04 5.01 -23.25
N TRP A 53 0.03 4.57 -22.50
CA TRP A 53 -1.37 4.55 -22.92
C TRP A 53 -2.00 5.93 -22.94
N ILE A 54 -1.48 6.91 -22.20
CA ILE A 54 -1.94 8.31 -22.27
C ILE A 54 -1.84 8.82 -23.72
N THR A 55 -0.77 8.50 -24.43
CA THR A 55 -0.60 8.95 -25.82
C THR A 55 -1.45 8.16 -26.82
N LYS A 56 -1.79 6.91 -26.47
CA LYS A 56 -2.52 5.96 -27.31
C LYS A 56 -4.04 6.04 -27.14
N ALA A 57 -4.55 6.75 -26.13
CA ALA A 57 -5.99 6.87 -25.90
C ALA A 57 -6.70 7.53 -27.12
N PRO A 58 -7.89 7.06 -27.51
CA PRO A 58 -8.51 7.44 -28.78
C PRO A 58 -9.00 8.89 -28.81
N THR A 59 -9.50 9.43 -27.69
CA THR A 59 -10.02 10.79 -27.57
C THR A 59 -9.28 11.61 -26.53
N VAL A 60 -9.37 12.95 -26.60
CA VAL A 60 -8.75 13.86 -25.61
C VAL A 60 -9.29 13.62 -24.20
N GLU A 61 -10.58 13.31 -24.07
CA GLU A 61 -11.22 13.00 -22.79
C GLU A 61 -10.62 11.73 -22.17
N GLU A 62 -10.49 10.66 -22.95
CA GLU A 62 -9.87 9.42 -22.47
C GLU A 62 -8.38 9.62 -22.13
N LYS A 63 -7.65 10.46 -22.87
CA LYS A 63 -6.26 10.81 -22.52
C LYS A 63 -6.19 11.49 -21.15
N HIS A 64 -7.14 12.38 -20.86
CA HIS A 64 -7.22 13.05 -19.56
C HIS A 64 -7.50 12.04 -18.43
N VAL A 65 -8.45 11.11 -18.64
CA VAL A 65 -8.77 10.06 -17.66
C VAL A 65 -7.56 9.17 -17.37
N VAL A 66 -6.89 8.65 -18.40
CA VAL A 66 -5.70 7.79 -18.22
C VAL A 66 -4.57 8.57 -17.52
N ALA A 67 -4.40 9.85 -17.84
CA ALA A 67 -3.42 10.69 -17.14
C ALA A 67 -3.78 10.92 -15.66
N GLN A 68 -5.07 10.98 -15.30
CA GLN A 68 -5.47 11.03 -13.89
C GLN A 68 -5.18 9.72 -13.16
N ILE A 69 -5.48 8.58 -13.78
CA ILE A 69 -5.18 7.26 -13.22
C ILE A 69 -3.69 7.14 -12.90
N VAL A 70 -2.81 7.40 -13.87
CA VAL A 70 -1.34 7.32 -13.68
C VAL A 70 -0.83 8.29 -12.63
N LYS A 71 -1.52 9.42 -12.40
CA LYS A 71 -1.15 10.42 -11.40
C LYS A 71 -1.64 10.04 -9.99
N ASP A 72 -2.67 9.22 -9.89
CA ASP A 72 -3.25 8.76 -8.61
C ASP A 72 -2.58 7.46 -8.11
N GLU A 73 -1.97 6.67 -8.99
CA GLU A 73 -1.04 5.56 -8.67
C GLU A 73 0.30 6.11 -8.12
#